data_AF-A0A7W4CCL8-F1
#
_entry.id   AF-A0A7W4CCL8-F1
#
_cell.length_a   1.000
_cell.length_b   1.000
_cell.length_c   1.000
_cell.angle_alpha   90.00
_cell.angle_beta   90.00
_cell.angle_gamma   90.00
#
_symmetry.space_group_name_H-M   'P 1'
#
loop_
_entity.id
_entity.type
_entity.pdbx_description
1 polymer ?
#
loop_
_entity_poly.entity_id
_entity_poly.type
_entity_poly.pdbx_seq_one_letter_code
_entity_poly.pdbx_strand_id
1 'polypeptide(L)'
;MSYCANSTPSHSMKTQLQTKIRLHKLALVAVKSTLIAVKSTLITIRTTLFAVRTALLARVIILLAGAMTSSWVSAATFELPPTESRIVGRIQQHEVAAGETLAIIAKQYDIGFLSLMAANKGVDPFLPAEGYVLSIPSRLILPDTPRKGIVINLAELRLYYFEPEKNQVHVFPVGIGRVGRDTPEMITKISQKRPNPTWTPPNSIRKEYLEKGIELPRVVPAGPENPLGEYALRLAYGAGDYLIHGTNKDFGIGLRVSSGCIRMEPKDIEWLFEQVSRGEQVTIIDEPIKVSLEPDRSVFVEAHEPLTRSDGSKKLLQIPVELKWWLEDADLPNSKAKAVIFAQNGVPVEIAPPVIEF
;
A
#
# COMPACT_ATOMS: atom_id res chain seq x y z
N MET A 1 74.88 -95.82 -45.54
CA MET A 1 74.66 -95.03 -46.77
C MET A 1 73.38 -94.23 -46.59
N SER A 2 73.48 -92.88 -46.66
CA SER A 2 72.47 -91.87 -47.09
C SER A 2 71.03 -91.87 -46.52
N TYR A 3 70.29 -90.77 -46.32
CA TYR A 3 70.38 -89.34 -46.65
C TYR A 3 69.35 -88.59 -45.76
N CYS A 4 69.55 -87.28 -45.57
CA CYS A 4 68.72 -86.30 -44.85
C CYS A 4 67.21 -86.24 -45.22
N ALA A 5 66.36 -85.79 -44.28
CA ALA A 5 65.26 -84.85 -44.58
C ALA A 5 64.68 -84.17 -43.32
N ASN A 6 64.82 -82.84 -43.26
CA ASN A 6 64.11 -81.95 -42.34
C ASN A 6 62.62 -81.87 -42.74
N SER A 7 61.70 -82.12 -41.81
CA SER A 7 60.28 -81.79 -41.97
C SER A 7 59.89 -80.63 -41.04
N THR A 8 59.64 -79.49 -41.66
CA THR A 8 59.10 -78.25 -41.08
C THR A 8 57.73 -78.45 -40.43
N PRO A 9 57.39 -77.72 -39.34
CA PRO A 9 56.04 -77.74 -38.79
C PRO A 9 55.04 -77.19 -39.82
N SER A 10 53.99 -77.97 -40.09
CA SER A 10 53.01 -77.72 -41.14
C SER A 10 52.35 -76.35 -41.02
N HIS A 11 52.20 -75.69 -42.17
CA HIS A 11 51.64 -74.34 -42.34
C HIS A 11 50.26 -74.17 -41.65
N SER A 12 49.48 -75.26 -41.56
CA SER A 12 48.11 -75.31 -41.01
C SER A 12 47.98 -74.85 -39.56
N MET A 13 48.93 -75.22 -38.69
CA MET A 13 48.81 -74.95 -37.24
C MET A 13 49.09 -73.48 -36.88
N LYS A 14 49.97 -72.80 -37.63
CA LYS A 14 50.22 -71.36 -37.51
C LYS A 14 49.02 -70.53 -37.97
N THR A 15 48.34 -70.96 -39.04
CA THR A 15 47.16 -70.27 -39.59
C THR A 15 45.95 -70.37 -38.64
N GLN A 16 45.76 -71.51 -37.99
CA GLN A 16 44.70 -71.65 -36.97
C GLN A 16 44.95 -70.79 -35.74
N LEU A 17 46.19 -70.75 -35.22
CA LEU A 17 46.53 -69.92 -34.07
C LEU A 17 46.38 -68.42 -34.38
N GLN A 18 46.81 -67.98 -35.56
CA GLN A 18 46.62 -66.59 -35.99
C GLN A 18 45.14 -66.22 -36.15
N THR A 19 44.31 -67.11 -36.70
CA THR A 19 42.86 -66.89 -36.81
C THR A 19 42.20 -66.78 -35.44
N LYS A 20 42.57 -67.65 -34.49
CA LYS A 20 42.04 -67.63 -33.12
C LYS A 20 42.44 -66.34 -32.37
N ILE A 21 43.68 -65.88 -32.52
CA ILE A 21 44.14 -64.59 -31.97
C ILE A 21 43.39 -63.42 -32.60
N ARG A 22 43.14 -63.46 -33.92
CA ARG A 22 42.42 -62.40 -34.65
C ARG A 22 40.96 -62.31 -34.17
N LEU A 23 40.30 -63.46 -34.01
CA LEU A 23 38.95 -63.55 -33.44
C LEU A 23 38.89 -63.06 -31.99
N HIS A 24 39.88 -63.40 -31.15
CA HIS A 24 39.96 -62.91 -29.77
C HIS A 24 40.18 -61.39 -29.71
N LYS A 25 41.03 -60.83 -30.58
CA LYS A 25 41.21 -59.36 -30.69
C LYS A 25 39.93 -58.67 -31.15
N LEU A 26 39.22 -59.24 -32.13
CA LEU A 26 37.92 -58.72 -32.60
C LEU A 26 36.87 -58.73 -31.48
N ALA A 27 36.76 -59.83 -30.73
CA ALA A 27 35.87 -59.93 -29.58
C ALA A 27 36.22 -58.89 -28.49
N LEU A 28 37.52 -58.69 -28.20
CA LEU A 28 37.97 -57.71 -27.22
C LEU A 28 37.67 -56.27 -27.66
N VAL A 29 37.78 -55.98 -28.96
CA VAL A 29 37.41 -54.66 -29.53
C VAL A 29 35.90 -54.44 -29.44
N ALA A 30 35.09 -55.46 -29.75
CA ALA A 30 33.64 -55.40 -29.60
C ALA A 30 33.24 -55.11 -28.14
N VAL A 31 33.78 -55.87 -27.17
CA VAL A 31 33.50 -55.65 -25.74
C VAL A 31 33.90 -54.24 -25.29
N LYS A 32 35.07 -53.74 -25.70
CA LYS A 32 35.50 -52.36 -25.40
C LYS A 32 34.55 -51.33 -26.00
N SER A 33 34.11 -51.53 -27.24
CA SER A 33 33.17 -50.61 -27.90
C SER A 33 31.82 -50.55 -27.16
N THR A 34 31.30 -51.70 -26.71
CA THR A 34 30.06 -51.77 -25.92
C THR A 34 30.24 -51.10 -24.56
N LEU A 35 31.38 -51.31 -23.89
CA LEU A 35 31.67 -50.66 -22.60
C LEU A 35 31.74 -49.13 -22.72
N ILE A 36 32.32 -48.62 -23.81
CA ILE A 36 32.40 -47.17 -24.09
C ILE A 36 31.00 -46.61 -24.33
N ALA A 37 30.16 -47.30 -25.11
CA ALA A 37 28.77 -46.90 -25.35
C ALA A 37 27.97 -46.85 -24.03
N VAL A 38 28.07 -47.88 -23.19
CA VAL A 38 27.39 -47.93 -21.88
C VAL A 38 27.87 -46.80 -20.96
N LYS A 39 29.18 -46.52 -20.92
CA LYS A 39 29.72 -45.39 -20.14
C LYS A 39 29.21 -44.05 -20.65
N SER A 40 29.15 -43.84 -21.97
CA SER A 40 28.62 -42.62 -22.58
C SER A 40 27.14 -42.43 -22.21
N THR A 41 26.32 -43.47 -22.32
CA THR A 41 24.90 -43.42 -21.92
C THR A 41 24.73 -43.10 -20.43
N LEU A 42 25.53 -43.70 -19.55
CA LEU A 42 25.49 -43.43 -18.11
C LEU A 42 25.90 -41.99 -17.76
N ILE A 43 26.87 -41.42 -18.48
CA ILE A 43 27.27 -40.02 -18.31
C ILE A 43 26.12 -39.10 -18.74
N THR A 44 25.48 -39.36 -19.88
CA THR A 44 24.32 -38.59 -20.35
C THR A 44 23.16 -38.66 -19.37
N ILE A 45 22.85 -39.84 -18.82
CA ILE A 45 21.79 -39.97 -17.80
C ILE A 45 22.12 -39.15 -16.55
N ARG A 46 23.38 -39.21 -16.07
CA ARG A 46 23.83 -38.43 -14.91
C ARG A 46 23.75 -36.93 -15.14
N THR A 47 24.18 -36.44 -16.28
CA THR A 47 24.13 -35.00 -16.60
C THR A 47 22.69 -34.51 -16.74
N THR A 48 21.81 -35.33 -17.33
CA THR A 48 20.38 -35.02 -17.46
C THR A 48 19.68 -34.99 -16.10
N LEU A 49 19.94 -35.98 -15.21
CA LEU A 49 19.40 -35.97 -13.85
C LEU A 49 19.91 -34.78 -13.02
N PHE A 50 21.17 -34.39 -13.19
CA PHE A 50 21.74 -33.22 -12.50
C PHE A 50 21.05 -31.94 -12.97
N ALA A 51 20.86 -31.75 -14.28
CA ALA A 51 20.15 -30.60 -14.84
C ALA A 51 18.68 -30.52 -14.40
N VAL A 52 17.97 -31.66 -14.31
CA VAL A 52 16.58 -31.68 -13.81
C VAL A 52 16.52 -31.32 -12.32
N ARG A 53 17.47 -31.80 -11.51
CA ARG A 53 17.54 -31.46 -10.08
C ARG A 53 17.85 -29.99 -9.83
N THR A 54 18.78 -29.40 -10.59
CA THR A 54 19.11 -27.97 -10.46
C THR A 54 17.96 -27.09 -10.93
N ALA A 55 17.25 -27.47 -12.00
CA ALA A 55 16.06 -26.76 -12.45
C ALA A 55 14.90 -26.84 -11.44
N LEU A 56 14.69 -27.99 -10.78
CA LEU A 56 13.68 -28.15 -9.74
C LEU A 56 14.02 -27.30 -8.50
N LEU A 57 15.28 -27.33 -8.05
CA LEU A 57 15.73 -26.50 -6.93
C LEU A 57 15.59 -25.01 -7.23
N ALA A 58 15.97 -24.57 -8.44
CA ALA A 58 15.82 -23.18 -8.86
C ALA A 58 14.35 -22.75 -8.87
N ARG A 59 13.43 -23.59 -9.34
CA ARG A 59 11.98 -23.31 -9.29
C ARG A 59 11.44 -23.23 -7.86
N VAL A 60 11.88 -24.10 -6.95
CA VAL A 60 11.49 -24.05 -5.54
C VAL A 60 12.02 -22.79 -4.86
N ILE A 61 13.26 -22.37 -5.16
CA ILE A 61 13.84 -21.12 -4.64
C ILE A 61 13.09 -19.90 -5.19
N ILE A 62 12.71 -19.90 -6.47
CA ILE A 62 11.91 -18.81 -7.06
C ILE A 62 10.50 -18.76 -6.46
N LEU A 63 9.87 -19.92 -6.20
CA LEU A 63 8.56 -19.99 -5.53
C LEU A 63 8.63 -19.52 -4.07
N LEU A 64 9.71 -19.86 -3.34
CA LEU A 64 9.91 -19.40 -1.96
C LEU A 64 10.31 -17.91 -1.89
N ALA A 65 11.07 -17.41 -2.86
CA ALA A 65 11.41 -15.99 -2.95
C ALA A 65 10.19 -15.14 -3.35
N GLY A 66 9.26 -15.69 -4.14
CA GLY A 66 7.99 -15.03 -4.48
C GLY A 66 6.97 -15.00 -3.33
N ALA A 67 7.13 -15.84 -2.31
CA ALA A 67 6.20 -15.94 -1.18
C ALA A 67 6.60 -15.09 0.04
N MET A 68 7.76 -14.42 0.01
CA MET A 68 8.27 -13.63 1.14
C MET A 68 8.69 -12.21 0.73
N THR A 69 7.82 -11.49 0.04
CA THR A 69 7.78 -10.03 0.18
C THR A 69 6.73 -9.72 1.24
N SER A 70 7.08 -9.90 2.51
CA SER A 70 6.40 -9.16 3.57
C SER A 70 6.70 -7.69 3.32
N SER A 71 5.83 -7.03 2.56
CA SER A 71 5.84 -5.59 2.44
C SER A 71 5.80 -5.05 3.87
N TRP A 72 6.88 -4.42 4.30
CA TRP A 72 6.83 -3.58 5.49
C TRP A 72 5.67 -2.62 5.26
N VAL A 73 4.65 -2.71 6.11
CA VAL A 73 3.46 -1.85 6.05
C VAL A 73 3.90 -0.49 6.54
N SER A 74 4.56 0.26 5.67
CA SER A 74 4.88 1.67 5.86
C SER A 74 3.64 2.51 5.56
N ALA A 75 3.59 3.70 6.15
CA ALA A 75 2.68 4.77 5.74
C ALA A 75 2.61 4.90 4.22
N ALA A 76 1.45 5.28 3.67
CA ALA A 76 1.36 5.65 2.26
C ALA A 76 2.26 6.86 1.97
N THR A 77 3.49 6.58 1.53
CA THR A 77 4.56 7.55 1.29
C THR A 77 4.70 7.79 -0.19
N PHE A 78 4.68 9.04 -0.60
CA PHE A 78 4.78 9.46 -1.99
C PHE A 78 5.95 10.43 -2.16
N GLU A 79 6.60 10.36 -3.31
CA GLU A 79 7.47 11.45 -3.75
C GLU A 79 6.62 12.69 -3.98
N LEU A 80 7.13 13.85 -3.57
CA LEU A 80 6.48 15.10 -3.89
C LEU A 80 6.56 15.33 -5.40
N PRO A 81 5.43 15.67 -6.04
CA PRO A 81 5.44 16.02 -7.45
C PRO A 81 6.12 17.39 -7.62
N PRO A 82 6.46 17.80 -8.85
CA PRO A 82 6.87 19.17 -9.14
C PRO A 82 5.91 20.20 -8.51
N THR A 83 6.38 21.42 -8.23
CA THR A 83 5.59 22.44 -7.53
C THR A 83 4.27 22.75 -8.24
N GLU A 84 4.27 22.61 -9.56
CA GLU A 84 3.16 22.85 -10.48
C GLU A 84 2.16 21.70 -10.56
N SER A 85 2.51 20.49 -10.09
CA SER A 85 1.61 19.32 -10.05
C SER A 85 1.18 19.03 -8.62
N ARG A 86 -0.05 18.55 -8.42
CA ARG A 86 -0.53 18.12 -7.08
C ARG A 86 -0.97 16.68 -7.04
N ILE A 87 -0.90 15.95 -8.15
CA ILE A 87 -1.30 14.56 -8.19
C ILE A 87 -0.19 13.67 -7.63
N VAL A 88 -0.55 12.82 -6.68
CA VAL A 88 0.34 11.77 -6.15
C VAL A 88 -0.35 10.41 -6.12
N GLY A 89 0.46 9.38 -5.93
CA GLY A 89 0.00 8.00 -5.85
C GLY A 89 -0.36 7.43 -7.21
N ARG A 90 -1.11 6.33 -7.21
CA ARG A 90 -1.39 5.55 -8.42
C ARG A 90 -2.78 4.92 -8.35
N ILE A 91 -3.33 4.62 -9.53
CA ILE A 91 -4.57 3.84 -9.64
C ILE A 91 -4.24 2.42 -9.20
N GLN A 92 -4.98 1.91 -8.23
CA GLN A 92 -4.83 0.55 -7.72
C GLN A 92 -6.19 -0.13 -7.68
N GLN A 93 -6.17 -1.44 -7.86
CA GLN A 93 -7.34 -2.30 -7.76
C GLN A 93 -7.02 -3.45 -6.82
N HIS A 94 -8.07 -4.02 -6.23
CA HIS A 94 -7.98 -5.15 -5.34
C HIS A 94 -9.13 -6.11 -5.65
N GLU A 95 -8.80 -7.36 -5.96
CA GLU A 95 -9.79 -8.43 -6.11
C GLU A 95 -10.09 -9.01 -4.74
N VAL A 96 -11.36 -8.98 -4.34
CA VAL A 96 -11.82 -9.41 -3.02
C VAL A 96 -11.63 -10.91 -2.86
N ALA A 97 -10.88 -11.30 -1.83
CA ALA A 97 -10.73 -12.68 -1.41
C ALA A 97 -11.85 -13.11 -0.45
N ALA A 98 -12.08 -14.43 -0.37
CA ALA A 98 -13.08 -15.01 0.50
C ALA A 98 -12.90 -14.57 1.97
N GLY A 99 -13.95 -13.97 2.56
CA GLY A 99 -13.98 -13.55 3.96
C GLY A 99 -13.36 -12.18 4.26
N GLU A 100 -12.89 -11.45 3.26
CA GLU A 100 -12.45 -10.07 3.45
C GLU A 100 -13.62 -9.12 3.70
N THR A 101 -13.36 -8.05 4.44
CA THR A 101 -14.29 -6.93 4.65
C THR A 101 -13.63 -5.65 4.15
N LEU A 102 -14.42 -4.61 3.84
CA LEU A 102 -13.84 -3.32 3.46
C LEU A 102 -12.97 -2.73 4.58
N ALA A 103 -13.23 -3.05 5.85
CA ALA A 103 -12.38 -2.60 6.96
C ALA A 103 -10.99 -3.23 6.94
N ILE A 104 -10.90 -4.53 6.64
CA ILE A 104 -9.62 -5.25 6.50
C ILE A 104 -8.84 -4.70 5.30
N ILE A 105 -9.52 -4.56 4.16
CA ILE A 105 -8.92 -4.05 2.92
C ILE A 105 -8.45 -2.60 3.10
N ALA A 106 -9.27 -1.75 3.71
CA ALA A 106 -8.90 -0.36 4.01
C ALA A 106 -7.62 -0.29 4.86
N LYS A 107 -7.51 -1.13 5.91
CA LYS A 107 -6.32 -1.21 6.75
C LYS A 107 -5.08 -1.73 6.01
N GLN A 108 -5.24 -2.70 5.11
CA GLN A 108 -4.15 -3.23 4.29
C GLN A 108 -3.53 -2.16 3.38
N TYR A 109 -4.34 -1.29 2.80
CA TYR A 109 -3.90 -0.24 1.87
C TYR A 109 -3.65 1.12 2.53
N ASP A 110 -3.80 1.22 3.86
CA ASP A 110 -3.68 2.49 4.60
C ASP A 110 -4.69 3.56 4.11
N ILE A 111 -5.91 3.12 3.80
CA ILE A 111 -7.00 3.95 3.30
C ILE A 111 -8.08 4.10 4.37
N GLY A 112 -8.73 5.28 4.43
CA GLY A 112 -9.84 5.50 5.34
C GLY A 112 -11.07 4.69 4.92
N PHE A 113 -11.76 4.06 5.87
CA PHE A 113 -12.92 3.21 5.59
C PHE A 113 -13.98 3.91 4.73
N LEU A 114 -14.37 5.16 5.06
CA LEU A 114 -15.33 5.92 4.26
C LEU A 114 -14.81 6.29 2.87
N SER A 115 -13.50 6.48 2.70
CA SER A 115 -12.89 6.75 1.39
C SER A 115 -13.00 5.51 0.49
N LEU A 116 -12.73 4.31 1.02
CA LEU A 116 -12.87 3.07 0.26
C LEU A 116 -14.34 2.80 -0.10
N MET A 117 -15.28 3.07 0.81
CA MET A 117 -16.71 2.97 0.52
C MET A 117 -17.16 3.96 -0.56
N ALA A 118 -16.70 5.21 -0.49
CA ALA A 118 -17.06 6.25 -1.46
C ALA A 118 -16.56 5.90 -2.86
N ALA A 119 -15.37 5.30 -2.97
CA ALA A 119 -14.81 4.84 -4.25
C ALA A 119 -15.56 3.62 -4.82
N ASN A 120 -16.25 2.84 -3.99
CA ASN A 120 -16.89 1.57 -4.34
C ASN A 120 -18.38 1.53 -3.95
N LYS A 121 -19.13 2.57 -4.35
CA LYS A 121 -20.57 2.69 -4.02
C LYS A 121 -21.35 1.47 -4.50
N GLY A 122 -22.20 0.95 -3.61
CA GLY A 122 -23.05 -0.22 -3.87
C GLY A 122 -22.42 -1.56 -3.48
N VAL A 123 -21.15 -1.59 -3.08
CA VAL A 123 -20.52 -2.78 -2.50
C VAL A 123 -20.91 -2.93 -1.03
N ASP A 124 -21.25 -4.14 -0.60
CA ASP A 124 -21.48 -4.45 0.82
C ASP A 124 -20.17 -4.28 1.61
N PRO A 125 -20.13 -3.40 2.63
CA PRO A 125 -18.90 -3.15 3.38
C PRO A 125 -18.49 -4.30 4.32
N PHE A 126 -19.43 -5.16 4.71
CA PHE A 126 -19.21 -6.25 5.66
C PHE A 126 -18.96 -7.58 4.98
N LEU A 127 -19.55 -7.79 3.79
CA LEU A 127 -19.37 -9.01 3.00
C LEU A 127 -19.32 -8.68 1.50
N PRO A 128 -18.26 -8.00 1.01
CA PRO A 128 -18.08 -7.79 -0.41
C PRO A 128 -18.01 -9.13 -1.15
N ALA A 129 -18.53 -9.17 -2.37
CA ALA A 129 -18.56 -10.41 -3.16
C ALA A 129 -17.14 -10.86 -3.54
N GLU A 130 -16.83 -12.12 -3.31
CA GLU A 130 -15.56 -12.74 -3.74
C GLU A 130 -15.35 -12.57 -5.26
N GLY A 131 -14.13 -12.24 -5.67
CA GLY A 131 -13.78 -11.95 -7.06
C GLY A 131 -14.22 -10.56 -7.56
N TYR A 132 -14.94 -9.78 -6.75
CA TYR A 132 -15.25 -8.40 -7.10
C TYR A 132 -13.99 -7.54 -7.08
N VAL A 133 -13.83 -6.67 -8.07
CA VAL A 133 -12.65 -5.78 -8.17
C VAL A 133 -12.98 -4.41 -7.61
N LEU A 134 -12.40 -4.11 -6.46
CA LEU A 134 -12.49 -2.80 -5.81
C LEU A 134 -11.47 -1.82 -6.39
N SER A 135 -11.87 -0.56 -6.51
CA SER A 135 -10.96 0.56 -6.74
C SER A 135 -10.37 1.02 -5.41
N ILE A 136 -9.05 1.05 -5.32
CA ILE A 136 -8.34 1.55 -4.13
C ILE A 136 -8.00 3.03 -4.37
N PRO A 137 -8.55 3.98 -3.57
CA PRO A 137 -8.38 5.42 -3.79
C PRO A 137 -7.01 5.93 -3.27
N SER A 138 -5.93 5.33 -3.77
CA SER A 138 -4.54 5.68 -3.43
C SER A 138 -3.92 6.74 -4.34
N ARG A 139 -4.61 7.14 -5.42
CA ARG A 139 -4.28 8.34 -6.19
C ARG A 139 -5.10 9.50 -5.65
N LEU A 140 -4.46 10.65 -5.41
CA LEU A 140 -5.12 11.83 -4.85
C LEU A 140 -4.47 13.13 -5.34
N ILE A 141 -5.21 14.23 -5.21
CA ILE A 141 -4.73 15.61 -5.33
C ILE A 141 -4.30 16.07 -3.93
N LEU A 142 -3.06 16.53 -3.77
CA LEU A 142 -2.59 17.14 -2.51
C LEU A 142 -3.41 18.41 -2.19
N PRO A 143 -3.70 18.73 -0.92
CA PRO A 143 -4.41 19.97 -0.54
C PRO A 143 -3.70 21.24 -1.01
N ASP A 144 -4.46 22.32 -1.23
CA ASP A 144 -3.88 23.59 -1.71
C ASP A 144 -3.32 24.41 -0.54
N THR A 145 -2.25 23.88 0.04
CA THR A 145 -1.64 24.40 1.25
C THR A 145 -0.13 24.40 1.08
N PRO A 146 0.60 25.22 1.86
CA PRO A 146 2.05 25.09 1.92
C PRO A 146 2.42 23.63 2.25
N ARG A 147 3.31 23.03 1.43
CA ARG A 147 3.80 21.65 1.58
C ARG A 147 4.77 21.55 2.76
N LYS A 148 4.28 21.80 3.97
CA LYS A 148 5.08 21.91 5.20
C LYS A 148 4.31 21.41 6.41
N GLY A 149 5.01 20.63 7.24
CA GLY A 149 4.48 20.16 8.51
C GLY A 149 3.27 19.25 8.31
N ILE A 150 2.31 19.33 9.22
CA ILE A 150 1.10 18.52 9.19
C ILE A 150 -0.06 19.32 8.58
N VAL A 151 -0.75 18.74 7.60
CA VAL A 151 -2.03 19.22 7.09
C VAL A 151 -3.08 18.15 7.29
N ILE A 152 -4.24 18.49 7.85
CA ILE A 152 -5.35 17.56 8.07
C ILE A 152 -6.55 18.08 7.30
N ASN A 153 -7.00 17.34 6.29
CA ASN A 153 -8.22 17.68 5.57
C ASN A 153 -9.38 16.85 6.13
N LEU A 154 -10.28 17.52 6.83
CA LEU A 154 -11.39 16.89 7.54
C LEU A 154 -12.39 16.26 6.57
N ALA A 155 -12.62 16.88 5.40
CA ALA A 155 -13.59 16.42 4.41
C ALA A 155 -13.27 15.04 3.81
N GLU A 156 -11.99 14.68 3.77
CA GLU A 156 -11.51 13.40 3.22
C GLU A 156 -10.88 12.48 4.26
N LEU A 157 -10.88 12.89 5.54
CA LEU A 157 -10.36 12.11 6.67
C LEU A 157 -8.90 11.69 6.47
N ARG A 158 -8.06 12.60 5.97
CA ARG A 158 -6.63 12.36 5.74
C ARG A 158 -5.76 13.37 6.48
N LEU A 159 -4.65 12.87 7.00
CA LEU A 159 -3.51 13.65 7.47
C LEU A 159 -2.37 13.51 6.48
N TYR A 160 -1.80 14.64 6.09
CA TYR A 160 -0.62 14.77 5.25
C TYR A 160 0.53 15.27 6.13
N TYR A 161 1.67 14.58 6.09
CA TYR A 161 2.91 15.06 6.68
C TYR A 161 3.92 15.31 5.58
N PHE A 162 4.29 16.58 5.41
CA PHE A 162 5.18 17.03 4.35
C PHE A 162 6.63 17.11 4.83
N GLU A 163 7.51 16.39 4.14
CA GLU A 163 8.97 16.42 4.32
C GLU A 163 9.64 16.90 3.03
N PRO A 164 9.55 18.20 2.70
CA PRO A 164 10.07 18.74 1.43
C PRO A 164 11.58 18.52 1.28
N GLU A 165 12.34 18.56 2.38
CA GLU A 165 13.79 18.28 2.39
C GLU A 165 14.14 16.85 1.96
N LYS A 166 13.18 15.90 2.10
CA LYS A 166 13.30 14.51 1.63
C LYS A 166 12.57 14.28 0.31
N ASN A 167 11.97 15.31 -0.28
CA ASN A 167 11.06 15.22 -1.43
C ASN A 167 9.90 14.23 -1.18
N GLN A 168 9.33 14.22 0.03
CA GLN A 168 8.33 13.23 0.43
C GLN A 168 7.07 13.85 1.05
N VAL A 169 5.95 13.16 0.87
CA VAL A 169 4.71 13.37 1.61
C VAL A 169 4.17 12.03 2.08
N HIS A 170 3.80 11.97 3.36
CA HIS A 170 3.18 10.80 3.98
C HIS A 170 1.70 11.07 4.21
N VAL A 171 0.84 10.14 3.82
CA VAL A 171 -0.61 10.30 3.91
C VAL A 171 -1.16 9.21 4.82
N PHE A 172 -1.95 9.61 5.81
CA PHE A 172 -2.53 8.73 6.80
C PHE A 172 -4.04 8.89 6.84
N PRO A 173 -4.80 7.80 6.92
CA PRO A 173 -6.22 7.90 7.23
C PRO A 173 -6.38 8.29 8.70
N VAL A 174 -7.36 9.15 8.99
CA VAL A 174 -7.62 9.61 10.36
C VAL A 174 -9.08 9.48 10.75
N GLY A 175 -9.33 9.31 12.05
CA GLY A 175 -10.64 9.49 12.64
C GLY A 175 -10.78 10.89 13.23
N ILE A 176 -11.95 11.53 13.08
CA ILE A 176 -12.19 12.90 13.56
C ILE A 176 -13.42 12.98 14.46
N GLY A 177 -13.72 14.19 14.93
CA GLY A 177 -14.88 14.49 15.75
C GLY A 177 -16.20 14.03 15.12
N ARG A 178 -17.03 13.37 15.93
CA ARG A 178 -18.42 13.05 15.56
C ARG A 178 -19.27 14.32 15.52
N VAL A 179 -20.40 14.26 14.82
CA VAL A 179 -21.38 15.35 14.77
C VAL A 179 -21.73 15.83 16.19
N GLY A 180 -21.71 17.15 16.43
CA GLY A 180 -21.91 17.74 17.76
C GLY A 180 -20.64 17.85 18.62
N ARG A 181 -19.52 17.25 18.17
CA ARG A 181 -18.18 17.38 18.78
C ARG A 181 -17.13 17.49 17.67
N ASP A 182 -17.39 18.41 16.75
CA ASP A 182 -16.60 18.57 15.52
C ASP A 182 -15.14 18.94 15.83
N THR A 183 -14.23 18.46 14.99
CA THR A 183 -12.85 18.92 15.00
C THR A 183 -12.80 20.30 14.33
N PRO A 184 -12.29 21.36 14.98
CA PRO A 184 -12.29 22.70 14.39
C PRO A 184 -11.22 22.84 13.31
N GLU A 185 -11.53 23.63 12.28
CA GLU A 185 -10.53 24.19 11.36
C GLU A 185 -9.61 25.15 12.12
N MET A 186 -8.30 25.03 11.92
CA MET A 186 -7.32 25.84 12.66
C MET A 186 -5.92 25.78 12.06
N ILE A 187 -5.12 26.81 12.36
CA ILE A 187 -3.65 26.76 12.26
C ILE A 187 -3.09 26.75 13.67
N THR A 188 -2.29 25.74 13.99
CA THR A 188 -1.72 25.52 15.32
C THR A 188 -0.34 24.86 15.20
N LYS A 189 0.18 24.36 16.32
CA LYS A 189 1.45 23.64 16.38
C LYS A 189 1.43 22.55 17.45
N ILE A 190 2.34 21.61 17.34
CA ILE A 190 2.57 20.60 18.39
C ILE A 190 3.14 21.29 19.64
N SER A 191 2.36 21.35 20.70
CA SER A 191 2.75 21.97 21.98
C SER A 191 3.50 21.00 22.89
N GLN A 192 3.16 19.71 22.82
CA GLN A 192 3.74 18.66 23.66
C GLN A 192 3.68 17.30 22.94
N LYS A 193 4.73 16.49 23.12
CA LYS A 193 4.78 15.07 22.76
C LYS A 193 4.64 14.24 24.04
N ARG A 194 3.69 13.30 24.08
CA ARG A 194 3.40 12.46 25.26
C ARG A 194 3.46 10.98 24.87
N PRO A 195 4.57 10.28 25.14
CA PRO A 195 4.59 8.83 25.09
C PRO A 195 3.84 8.28 26.31
N ASN A 196 3.18 7.14 26.16
CA ASN A 196 2.35 6.49 27.19
C ASN A 196 1.42 7.49 27.90
N PRO A 197 0.54 8.20 27.17
CA PRO A 197 -0.25 9.27 27.75
C PRO A 197 -1.27 8.72 28.75
N THR A 198 -1.43 9.38 29.89
CA THR A 198 -2.66 9.25 30.68
C THR A 198 -3.81 10.01 30.00
N TRP A 199 -5.03 9.51 30.16
CA TRP A 199 -6.24 10.20 29.70
C TRP A 199 -7.07 10.69 30.89
N THR A 200 -7.31 11.99 30.94
CA THR A 200 -8.24 12.61 31.89
C THR A 200 -9.50 12.97 31.11
N PRO A 201 -10.61 12.25 31.26
CA PRO A 201 -11.82 12.53 30.51
C PRO A 201 -12.30 13.97 30.75
N PRO A 202 -12.57 14.77 29.70
CA PRO A 202 -13.12 16.10 29.86
C PRO A 202 -14.47 16.08 30.59
N ASN A 203 -14.82 17.18 31.27
CA ASN A 203 -16.10 17.29 32.00
C ASN A 203 -17.31 16.96 31.12
N SER A 204 -17.29 17.39 29.86
CA SER A 204 -18.36 17.10 28.89
C SER A 204 -18.48 15.62 28.53
N ILE A 205 -17.39 14.86 28.59
CA ILE A 205 -17.39 13.41 28.37
C ILE A 205 -17.84 12.67 29.62
N ARG A 206 -17.35 13.09 30.80
CA ARG A 206 -17.83 12.55 32.09
C ARG A 206 -19.34 12.71 32.23
N LYS A 207 -19.89 13.88 31.91
CA LYS A 207 -21.32 14.15 31.95
C LYS A 207 -22.11 13.21 31.02
N GLU A 208 -21.66 13.08 29.77
CA GLU A 208 -22.31 12.19 28.79
C GLU A 208 -22.31 10.71 29.23
N TYR A 209 -21.21 10.23 29.80
CA TYR A 209 -21.14 8.84 30.29
C TYR A 209 -22.00 8.65 31.55
N LEU A 210 -22.04 9.64 32.43
CA LEU A 210 -22.88 9.62 33.62
C LEU A 210 -24.38 9.58 33.27
N GLU A 211 -24.81 10.31 32.24
CA GLU A 211 -26.19 10.24 31.70
C GLU A 211 -26.56 8.84 31.18
N LYS A 212 -25.57 8.02 30.83
CA LYS A 212 -25.72 6.61 30.43
C LYS A 212 -25.56 5.63 31.60
N GLY A 213 -25.44 6.13 32.84
CA GLY A 213 -25.19 5.32 34.03
C GLY A 213 -23.77 4.77 34.15
N ILE A 214 -22.80 5.31 33.40
CA ILE A 214 -21.40 4.88 33.41
C ILE A 214 -20.55 5.95 34.10
N GLU A 215 -19.96 5.62 35.25
CA GLU A 215 -19.01 6.51 35.92
C GLU A 215 -17.60 6.28 35.36
N LEU A 216 -17.01 7.32 34.76
CA LEU A 216 -15.64 7.26 34.24
C LEU A 216 -14.63 7.55 35.36
N PRO A 217 -13.47 6.84 35.39
CA PRO A 217 -12.40 7.16 36.32
C PRO A 217 -11.89 8.58 36.08
N ARG A 218 -11.38 9.22 37.15
CA ARG A 218 -10.81 10.59 37.06
C ARG A 218 -9.64 10.64 36.09
N VAL A 219 -8.82 9.59 36.07
CA VAL A 219 -7.68 9.40 35.18
C VAL A 219 -7.66 7.95 34.75
N VAL A 220 -7.59 7.71 33.44
CA VAL A 220 -7.24 6.42 32.86
C VAL A 220 -5.72 6.38 32.70
N PRO A 221 -5.04 5.40 33.33
CA PRO A 221 -3.58 5.27 33.22
C PRO A 221 -3.16 4.90 31.79
N ALA A 222 -1.87 4.98 31.51
CA ALA A 222 -1.32 4.42 30.28
C ALA A 222 -1.52 2.89 30.24
N GLY A 223 -1.61 2.33 29.03
CA GLY A 223 -1.76 0.90 28.81
C GLY A 223 -2.84 0.57 27.76
N PRO A 224 -3.11 -0.73 27.52
CA PRO A 224 -4.00 -1.19 26.45
C PRO A 224 -5.43 -0.64 26.53
N GLU A 225 -5.92 -0.34 27.72
CA GLU A 225 -7.28 0.19 27.93
C GLU A 225 -7.37 1.71 27.72
N ASN A 226 -6.25 2.39 27.48
CA ASN A 226 -6.25 3.84 27.29
C ASN A 226 -6.75 4.22 25.88
N PRO A 227 -7.81 5.03 25.77
CA PRO A 227 -8.38 5.39 24.46
C PRO A 227 -7.48 6.31 23.63
N LEU A 228 -6.43 6.89 24.21
CA LEU A 228 -5.44 7.68 23.49
C LEU A 228 -4.37 6.82 22.81
N GLY A 229 -4.32 5.51 23.08
CA GLY A 229 -3.24 4.63 22.64
C GLY A 229 -1.91 4.96 23.33
N GLU A 230 -0.80 4.55 22.71
CA GLU A 230 0.54 4.66 23.29
C GLU A 230 1.22 6.02 23.03
N TYR A 231 0.74 6.78 22.04
CA TYR A 231 1.34 8.06 21.65
C TYR A 231 0.27 9.14 21.47
N ALA A 232 0.57 10.34 21.97
CA ALA A 232 -0.25 11.52 21.75
C ALA A 232 0.60 12.78 21.50
N LEU A 233 0.19 13.56 20.51
CA LEU A 233 0.73 14.86 20.16
C LEU A 233 -0.32 15.92 20.54
N ARG A 234 -0.01 16.77 21.51
CA ARG A 234 -0.90 17.83 21.95
C ARG A 234 -0.78 19.04 21.03
N LEU A 235 -1.92 19.58 20.63
CA LEU A 235 -1.98 20.82 19.84
C LEU A 235 -1.93 22.04 20.77
N ALA A 236 -1.45 23.18 20.30
CA ALA A 236 -1.41 24.41 21.10
C ALA A 236 -2.78 25.10 21.22
N TYR A 237 -3.72 24.74 20.35
CA TYR A 237 -5.06 25.32 20.28
C TYR A 237 -5.93 24.94 21.49
N GLY A 238 -6.84 25.85 21.88
CA GLY A 238 -7.85 25.60 22.93
C GLY A 238 -7.23 25.18 24.26
N ALA A 239 -6.20 25.87 24.74
CA ALA A 239 -5.43 25.50 25.95
C ALA A 239 -4.87 24.06 25.94
N GLY A 240 -4.76 23.44 24.77
CA GLY A 240 -4.27 22.07 24.62
C GLY A 240 -5.36 21.01 24.64
N ASP A 241 -6.63 21.36 24.47
CA ASP A 241 -7.75 20.41 24.52
C ASP A 241 -7.74 19.36 23.37
N TYR A 242 -7.04 19.65 22.28
CA TYR A 242 -7.01 18.81 21.08
C TYR A 242 -5.70 18.04 20.94
N LEU A 243 -5.82 16.79 20.51
CA LEU A 243 -4.72 15.85 20.34
C LEU A 243 -4.76 15.22 18.94
N ILE A 244 -3.59 14.90 18.40
CA ILE A 244 -3.42 13.83 17.40
C ILE A 244 -2.90 12.63 18.18
N HIS A 245 -3.60 11.51 18.17
CA HIS A 245 -3.28 10.38 19.04
C HIS A 245 -3.65 9.03 18.42
N GLY A 246 -3.17 7.95 19.04
CA GLY A 246 -3.51 6.58 18.65
C GLY A 246 -4.91 6.16 19.08
N THR A 247 -5.13 4.87 19.12
CA THR A 247 -6.41 4.30 19.55
C THR A 247 -6.18 2.90 20.09
N ASN A 248 -7.00 2.48 21.05
CA ASN A 248 -7.07 1.08 21.48
C ASN A 248 -8.28 0.32 20.89
N LYS A 249 -8.88 0.88 19.84
CA LYS A 249 -9.99 0.29 19.10
C LYS A 249 -9.49 -0.10 17.72
N ASP A 250 -9.91 -1.28 17.26
CA ASP A 250 -9.64 -1.80 15.92
C ASP A 250 -10.50 -1.15 14.82
N PHE A 251 -11.29 -0.14 15.19
CA PHE A 251 -12.17 0.61 14.31
C PHE A 251 -12.15 2.10 14.66
N GLY A 252 -12.60 2.94 13.72
CA GLY A 252 -12.77 4.38 13.93
C GLY A 252 -11.84 5.25 13.08
N ILE A 253 -10.85 4.65 12.41
CA ILE A 253 -10.00 5.33 11.43
C ILE A 253 -10.75 5.45 10.10
N GLY A 254 -10.71 6.63 9.49
CA GLY A 254 -11.56 6.97 8.35
C GLY A 254 -13.04 7.10 8.73
N LEU A 255 -13.35 7.44 9.99
CA LEU A 255 -14.70 7.65 10.51
C LEU A 255 -14.78 8.90 11.42
N ARG A 256 -16.01 9.39 11.64
CA ARG A 256 -16.32 10.48 12.56
C ARG A 256 -16.79 9.94 13.91
N VAL A 257 -15.85 9.58 14.79
CA VAL A 257 -16.14 8.86 16.04
C VAL A 257 -15.56 9.52 17.30
N SER A 258 -14.62 10.47 17.14
CA SER A 258 -13.93 11.06 18.27
C SER A 258 -14.78 12.15 18.93
N SER A 259 -14.28 12.70 20.03
CA SER A 259 -14.85 13.87 20.71
C SER A 259 -14.16 15.19 20.33
N GLY A 260 -13.61 15.26 19.12
CA GLY A 260 -12.97 16.45 18.55
C GLY A 260 -11.47 16.26 18.26
N CYS A 261 -10.81 15.31 18.90
CA CYS A 261 -9.41 14.96 18.62
C CYS A 261 -9.25 14.18 17.30
N ILE A 262 -8.01 14.08 16.81
CA ILE A 262 -7.64 13.33 15.62
C ILE A 262 -7.08 11.97 16.07
N ARG A 263 -7.68 10.88 15.56
CA ARG A 263 -7.27 9.50 15.83
C ARG A 263 -6.50 8.95 14.64
N MET A 264 -5.42 8.22 14.89
CA MET A 264 -4.62 7.50 13.90
C MET A 264 -4.52 6.02 14.30
N GLU A 265 -4.22 5.13 13.35
CA GLU A 265 -3.85 3.75 13.70
C GLU A 265 -2.62 3.75 14.63
N PRO A 266 -2.48 2.75 15.53
CA PRO A 266 -1.36 2.68 16.46
C PRO A 266 0.03 2.79 15.79
N LYS A 267 0.26 2.06 14.69
CA LYS A 267 1.51 2.10 13.93
C LYS A 267 1.79 3.49 13.33
N ASP A 268 0.76 4.19 12.88
CA ASP A 268 0.90 5.45 12.17
C ASP A 268 1.17 6.60 13.15
N ILE A 269 0.52 6.60 14.32
CA ILE A 269 0.83 7.58 15.35
C ILE A 269 2.23 7.38 15.93
N GLU A 270 2.68 6.14 16.10
CA GLU A 270 4.04 5.83 16.56
C GLU A 270 5.06 6.42 15.58
N TRP A 271 4.90 6.11 14.29
CA TRP A 271 5.76 6.66 13.25
C TRP A 271 5.74 8.19 13.24
N LEU A 272 4.55 8.82 13.23
CA LEU A 272 4.43 10.27 13.20
C LEU A 272 5.04 10.90 14.45
N PHE A 273 4.85 10.25 15.62
CA PHE A 273 5.43 10.70 16.88
C PHE A 273 6.95 10.74 16.83
N GLU A 274 7.61 9.79 16.15
CA GLU A 274 9.05 9.81 15.97
C GLU A 274 9.52 10.93 15.03
N GLN A 275 8.78 11.19 13.95
CA GLN A 275 9.19 12.18 12.95
C GLN A 275 9.03 13.63 13.41
N VAL A 276 7.91 13.95 14.08
CA VAL A 276 7.55 15.35 14.33
C VAL A 276 8.20 15.92 15.57
N SER A 277 8.53 17.20 15.54
CA SER A 277 9.11 17.92 16.67
C SER A 277 8.09 18.79 17.40
N ARG A 278 8.40 19.16 18.66
CA ARG A 278 7.63 20.21 19.34
C ARG A 278 7.79 21.52 18.56
N GLY A 279 6.68 22.19 18.30
CA GLY A 279 6.63 23.40 17.47
C GLY A 279 6.29 23.13 16.00
N GLU A 280 6.24 21.87 15.56
CA GLU A 280 5.82 21.49 14.21
C GLU A 280 4.44 22.07 13.90
N GLN A 281 4.28 22.67 12.72
CA GLN A 281 3.04 23.32 12.33
C GLN A 281 1.97 22.29 12.01
N VAL A 282 0.73 22.57 12.42
CA VAL A 282 -0.46 21.78 12.09
C VAL A 282 -1.51 22.71 11.50
N THR A 283 -1.97 22.40 10.29
CA THR A 283 -3.04 23.13 9.60
C THR A 283 -4.21 22.16 9.40
N ILE A 284 -5.40 22.53 9.87
CA ILE A 284 -6.63 21.74 9.73
C ILE A 284 -7.61 22.51 8.85
N ILE A 285 -8.05 21.88 7.77
CA ILE A 285 -8.91 22.45 6.72
C ILE A 285 -10.15 21.58 6.46
N ASP A 286 -11.19 22.15 5.86
CA ASP A 286 -12.39 21.47 5.38
C ASP A 286 -12.57 21.69 3.86
N GLU A 287 -11.80 20.93 3.07
CA GLU A 287 -11.76 21.03 1.60
C GLU A 287 -12.34 19.76 0.93
N PRO A 288 -13.66 19.71 0.69
CA PRO A 288 -14.30 18.57 0.04
C PRO A 288 -14.07 18.51 -1.47
N ILE A 289 -13.62 19.60 -2.11
CA ILE A 289 -13.26 19.60 -3.53
C ILE A 289 -11.81 20.06 -3.62
N LYS A 290 -11.00 19.24 -4.30
CA LYS A 290 -9.64 19.60 -4.71
C LYS A 290 -9.58 19.56 -6.23
N VAL A 291 -8.87 20.52 -6.79
CA VAL A 291 -8.66 20.63 -8.24
C VAL A 291 -7.18 20.79 -8.51
N SER A 292 -6.72 20.34 -9.67
CA SER A 292 -5.34 20.51 -10.09
C SER A 292 -5.28 20.81 -11.58
N LEU A 293 -4.51 21.84 -11.95
CA LEU A 293 -4.05 22.07 -13.31
C LEU A 293 -2.62 21.55 -13.37
N GLU A 294 -2.41 20.47 -14.11
CA GLU A 294 -1.12 19.78 -14.18
C GLU A 294 -0.19 20.44 -15.24
N PRO A 295 1.13 20.18 -15.20
CA PRO A 295 2.10 20.79 -16.12
C PRO A 295 1.80 20.58 -17.61
N ASP A 296 1.13 19.49 -17.95
CA ASP A 296 0.69 19.16 -19.32
C ASP A 296 -0.66 19.80 -19.69
N ARG A 297 -1.14 20.74 -18.87
CA ARG A 297 -2.44 21.43 -18.96
C ARG A 297 -3.66 20.55 -18.76
N SER A 298 -3.49 19.27 -18.42
CA SER A 298 -4.63 18.46 -17.99
C SER A 298 -5.21 18.99 -16.68
N VAL A 299 -6.52 18.85 -16.52
CA VAL A 299 -7.23 19.33 -15.32
C VAL A 299 -7.86 18.14 -14.61
N PHE A 300 -7.61 18.02 -13.31
CA PHE A 300 -8.18 16.98 -12.45
C PHE A 300 -9.10 17.57 -11.38
N VAL A 301 -10.14 16.81 -11.02
CA VAL A 301 -11.04 17.11 -9.90
C VAL A 301 -11.16 15.89 -9.01
N GLU A 302 -11.04 16.09 -7.71
CA GLU A 302 -11.33 15.12 -6.67
C GLU A 302 -12.39 15.72 -5.75
N ALA A 303 -13.50 15.01 -5.58
CA ALA A 303 -14.61 15.46 -4.74
C ALA A 303 -14.98 14.40 -3.70
N HIS A 304 -15.21 14.87 -2.48
CA HIS A 304 -15.58 14.10 -1.30
C HIS A 304 -16.92 14.56 -0.75
N GLU A 305 -17.55 13.69 0.04
CA GLU A 305 -18.79 14.04 0.73
C GLU A 305 -18.51 15.12 1.79
N PRO A 306 -19.23 16.25 1.79
CA PRO A 306 -19.05 17.28 2.81
C PRO A 306 -19.43 16.78 4.21
N LEU A 307 -18.75 17.31 5.22
CA LEU A 307 -19.07 17.01 6.61
C LEU A 307 -20.49 17.46 6.99
N THR A 308 -21.27 16.54 7.54
CA THR A 308 -22.54 16.86 8.22
C THR A 308 -22.26 17.71 9.46
N ARG A 309 -22.87 18.89 9.55
CA ARG A 309 -22.81 19.78 10.71
C ARG A 309 -23.80 19.34 11.79
N SER A 310 -23.69 19.97 12.97
CA SER A 310 -24.50 19.62 14.15
C SER A 310 -26.01 19.81 13.94
N ASP A 311 -26.41 20.69 13.02
CA ASP A 311 -27.80 20.92 12.60
C ASP A 311 -28.27 19.97 11.47
N GLY A 312 -27.43 19.01 11.08
CA GLY A 312 -27.70 18.07 9.98
C GLY A 312 -27.40 18.63 8.59
N SER A 313 -27.03 19.91 8.47
CA SER A 313 -26.70 20.52 7.18
C SER A 313 -25.35 20.01 6.64
N LYS A 314 -25.17 20.11 5.32
CA LYS A 314 -23.90 19.85 4.64
C LYS A 314 -23.56 21.06 3.78
N LYS A 315 -22.26 21.34 3.62
CA LYS A 315 -21.78 22.39 2.70
C LYS A 315 -22.27 22.06 1.29
N LEU A 316 -22.99 22.99 0.66
CA LEU A 316 -23.38 22.85 -0.73
C LEU A 316 -22.13 22.96 -1.61
N LEU A 317 -21.89 21.94 -2.42
CA LEU A 317 -20.77 21.91 -3.33
C LEU A 317 -21.07 22.70 -4.62
N GLN A 318 -20.16 23.58 -4.98
CA GLN A 318 -20.19 24.35 -6.22
C GLN A 318 -18.89 24.12 -6.98
N ILE A 319 -18.90 24.37 -8.29
CA ILE A 319 -17.68 24.34 -9.09
C ILE A 319 -16.74 25.45 -8.60
N PRO A 320 -15.49 25.14 -8.24
CA PRO A 320 -14.49 26.15 -7.89
C PRO A 320 -14.31 27.19 -9.01
N VAL A 321 -14.03 28.44 -8.65
CA VAL A 321 -13.94 29.55 -9.61
C VAL A 321 -12.76 29.34 -10.56
N GLU A 322 -11.64 28.89 -10.04
CA GLU A 322 -10.42 28.56 -10.78
C GLU A 322 -10.70 27.48 -11.81
N LEU A 323 -11.44 26.45 -11.40
CA LEU A 323 -11.83 25.38 -12.30
C LEU A 323 -12.73 25.87 -13.43
N LYS A 324 -13.66 26.78 -13.13
CA LYS A 324 -14.51 27.39 -14.15
C LYS A 324 -13.66 28.13 -15.19
N TRP A 325 -12.67 28.91 -14.75
CA TRP A 325 -11.76 29.63 -15.65
C TRP A 325 -10.92 28.68 -16.52
N TRP A 326 -10.37 27.61 -15.96
CA TRP A 326 -9.59 26.64 -16.75
C TRP A 326 -10.42 25.93 -17.81
N LEU A 327 -11.68 25.62 -17.50
CA LEU A 327 -12.59 25.01 -18.47
C LEU A 327 -13.05 26.01 -19.55
N GLU A 328 -13.25 27.27 -19.19
CA GLU A 328 -13.56 28.34 -20.16
C GLU A 328 -12.38 28.61 -21.10
N ASP A 329 -11.14 28.66 -20.58
CA ASP A 329 -9.91 28.80 -21.37
C ASP A 329 -9.71 27.63 -22.34
N ALA A 330 -10.05 26.41 -21.92
CA ALA A 330 -9.96 25.21 -22.74
C ALA A 330 -11.16 24.96 -23.68
N ASP A 331 -12.16 25.86 -23.71
CA ASP A 331 -13.43 25.69 -24.45
C ASP A 331 -14.16 24.37 -24.13
N LEU A 332 -14.16 23.98 -22.83
CA LEU A 332 -14.76 22.73 -22.34
C LEU A 332 -16.04 22.96 -21.50
N PRO A 333 -17.07 22.11 -21.67
CA PRO A 333 -18.27 22.19 -20.85
C PRO A 333 -18.00 21.73 -19.41
N ASN A 334 -18.70 22.32 -18.44
CA ASN A 334 -18.57 21.96 -17.03
C ASN A 334 -19.36 20.70 -16.60
N SER A 335 -19.94 19.95 -17.53
CA SER A 335 -20.77 18.78 -17.24
C SER A 335 -19.99 17.66 -16.55
N LYS A 336 -18.77 17.37 -16.99
CA LYS A 336 -17.89 16.36 -16.39
C LYS A 336 -17.48 16.75 -14.97
N ALA A 337 -17.10 18.01 -14.76
CA ALA A 337 -16.81 18.55 -13.43
C ALA A 337 -18.02 18.43 -12.48
N LYS A 338 -19.22 18.80 -12.93
CA LYS A 338 -20.47 18.64 -12.16
C LYS A 338 -20.72 17.17 -11.80
N ALA A 339 -20.50 16.25 -12.74
CA ALA A 339 -20.67 14.82 -12.50
C ALA A 339 -19.71 14.32 -11.41
N VAL A 340 -18.45 14.75 -11.41
CA VAL A 340 -17.47 14.38 -10.37
C VAL A 340 -17.88 14.94 -9.00
N ILE A 341 -18.25 16.23 -8.95
CA ILE A 341 -18.69 16.91 -7.73
C ILE A 341 -19.98 16.30 -7.16
N PHE A 342 -20.87 15.83 -8.02
CA PHE A 342 -22.08 15.11 -7.61
C PHE A 342 -21.77 13.68 -7.17
N ALA A 343 -20.86 13.00 -7.87
CA ALA A 343 -20.49 11.62 -7.57
C ALA A 343 -19.76 11.51 -6.24
N GLN A 344 -18.86 12.43 -5.88
CA GLN A 344 -18.17 12.45 -4.58
C GLN A 344 -17.46 11.13 -4.25
N ASN A 345 -16.84 10.49 -5.25
CA ASN A 345 -16.22 9.17 -5.09
C ASN A 345 -14.81 9.25 -4.47
N GLY A 346 -14.28 10.44 -4.20
CA GLY A 346 -12.98 10.63 -3.55
C GLY A 346 -11.76 10.22 -4.38
N VAL A 347 -11.92 10.05 -5.69
CA VAL A 347 -10.85 9.69 -6.64
C VAL A 347 -10.66 10.84 -7.64
N PRO A 348 -9.42 11.26 -7.93
CA PRO A 348 -9.15 12.24 -8.98
C PRO A 348 -9.64 11.77 -10.34
N VAL A 349 -10.43 12.59 -10.99
CA VAL A 349 -10.93 12.37 -12.35
C VAL A 349 -10.39 13.46 -13.25
N GLU A 350 -9.76 13.06 -14.34
CA GLU A 350 -9.35 13.97 -15.41
C GLU A 350 -10.62 14.55 -16.06
N ILE A 351 -10.73 15.87 -16.10
CA ILE A 351 -11.86 16.57 -16.71
C ILE A 351 -11.49 17.36 -17.95
N ALA A 352 -10.21 17.71 -18.12
CA ALA A 352 -9.63 18.22 -19.35
C ALA A 352 -8.38 17.40 -19.67
N PRO A 353 -8.23 16.89 -20.91
CA PRO A 353 -7.05 16.13 -21.30
C PRO A 353 -5.82 17.03 -21.44
N PRO A 354 -4.61 16.46 -21.52
CA PRO A 354 -3.39 17.21 -21.79
C PRO A 354 -3.47 18.00 -23.10
N VAL A 355 -2.92 19.21 -23.12
CA VAL A 355 -2.76 19.99 -24.36
C VAL A 355 -1.45 19.56 -25.02
N ILE A 356 -1.56 18.85 -26.14
CA ILE A 356 -0.39 18.49 -26.96
C ILE A 356 -0.10 19.68 -27.87
N GLU A 357 0.88 20.50 -27.52
CA GLU A 357 1.44 21.48 -28.46
C GLU A 357 2.23 20.72 -29.53
N PHE A 358 1.84 20.89 -30.80
CA PHE A 358 2.52 20.31 -31.98
C PHE A 358 3.58 21.25 -32.55
#